data_AF-A0AAZ3PA19-F1
#
_entry.id   AF-A0AAZ3PA19-F1
#
_cell.length_a   1.000
_cell.length_b   1.000
_cell.length_c   1.000
_cell.angle_alpha   90.00
_cell.angle_beta   90.00
_cell.angle_gamma   90.00
#
_symmetry.space_group_name_H-M   'P 1'
#
loop_
_entity.id
_entity.type
_entity.pdbx_description
1 polymer ?
#
loop_
_entity_poly.entity_id
_entity_poly.type
_entity_poly.pdbx_seq_one_letter_code
_entity_poly.pdbx_strand_id
1 'polypeptide(L)' 'MELNTGKVLKENLVESAFHQTLGDEFTFQQDNNLKHKAKYTLELLTKNTVNVPEWQSYSFDFNLLENLWQDLKMVV' A
#
# COMPACT_ATOMS: atom_id res chain seq x y z
N MET A 1 14.65 -5.66 18.27
CA MET A 1 13.86 -4.42 18.31
C MET A 1 12.83 -4.56 17.21
N GLU A 2 11.59 -4.93 17.54
CA GLU A 2 10.52 -4.92 16.53
C GLU A 2 10.33 -3.47 16.10
N LEU A 3 10.65 -3.17 14.85
CA LEU A 3 10.42 -1.86 14.28
C LEU A 3 8.90 -1.62 14.27
N ASN A 4 8.49 -0.45 14.78
CA ASN A 4 7.10 0.02 14.89
C ASN A 4 6.30 -0.10 13.57
N THR A 5 6.99 -0.27 12.44
CA THR A 5 6.45 -0.47 11.10
C THR A 5 5.53 -1.69 10.99
N GLY A 6 5.84 -2.79 11.67
CA GLY A 6 4.98 -3.98 11.63
C GLY A 6 3.63 -3.80 12.32
N LYS A 7 3.64 -3.01 13.39
CA LYS A 7 2.45 -2.56 14.10
C LYS A 7 1.59 -1.66 13.21
N VAL A 8 2.21 -0.68 12.54
CA VAL A 8 1.52 0.25 11.62
C VAL A 8 0.80 -0.48 10.49
N LEU A 9 1.43 -1.47 9.85
CA LEU A 9 0.79 -2.21 8.75
C LEU A 9 -0.43 -3.03 9.23
N LYS A 10 -0.35 -3.67 10.38
CA LYS A 10 -1.48 -4.45 10.90
C LYS A 10 -2.63 -3.55 11.40
N GLU A 11 -2.31 -2.55 12.21
CA GLU A 11 -3.30 -1.68 12.86
C GLU A 11 -3.89 -0.65 11.92
N ASN A 12 -3.17 -0.20 10.90
CA ASN A 12 -3.70 0.80 9.98
C ASN A 12 -4.14 0.19 8.66
N LEU A 13 -3.35 -0.65 7.99
CA LEU A 13 -3.70 -1.09 6.64
C LEU A 13 -4.82 -2.13 6.65
N VAL A 14 -4.61 -3.26 7.32
CA VAL A 14 -5.56 -4.39 7.30
C VAL A 14 -6.85 -4.03 8.02
N GLU A 15 -6.74 -3.42 9.20
CA GLU A 15 -7.91 -2.99 9.99
C GLU A 15 -8.72 -1.90 9.25
N SER A 16 -8.07 -0.93 8.61
CA SER A 16 -8.81 0.07 7.82
C SER A 16 -9.45 -0.53 6.57
N ALA A 17 -8.82 -1.50 5.91
CA ALA A 17 -9.43 -2.17 4.76
C ALA A 17 -10.68 -2.94 5.16
N PHE A 18 -10.63 -3.65 6.30
CA PHE A 18 -11.77 -4.32 6.89
C PHE A 18 -12.90 -3.34 7.24
N HIS A 19 -12.60 -2.25 7.94
CA HIS A 19 -13.59 -1.24 8.33
C HIS A 19 -14.17 -0.45 7.15
N GLN A 20 -13.41 -0.25 6.07
CA GLN A 20 -13.85 0.47 4.87
C GLN A 20 -14.65 -0.41 3.90
N THR A 21 -15.12 -1.59 4.33
CA THR A 21 -15.92 -2.52 3.52
C THR A 21 -15.24 -2.99 2.23
N LEU A 22 -13.91 -2.85 2.12
CA LEU A 22 -13.14 -3.45 1.02
C LEU A 22 -13.09 -4.98 1.16
N GLY A 23 -13.34 -5.48 2.37
CA GLY A 23 -13.32 -6.90 2.70
C GLY A 23 -11.90 -7.47 2.76
N ASP A 24 -11.83 -8.79 2.86
CA ASP A 24 -10.57 -9.52 2.98
C ASP A 24 -9.86 -9.70 1.62
N GLU A 25 -10.56 -9.47 0.51
CA GLU A 25 -10.07 -9.67 -0.86
C GLU A 25 -9.57 -8.38 -1.54
N PHE A 26 -9.04 -7.43 -0.76
CA PHE A 26 -8.51 -6.20 -1.32
C PHE A 26 -7.12 -6.38 -1.92
N THR A 27 -6.78 -5.50 -2.87
CA THR A 27 -5.46 -5.43 -3.49
C THR A 27 -4.73 -4.17 -3.02
N PHE A 28 -3.54 -4.32 -2.46
CA PHE A 28 -2.72 -3.21 -1.99
C PHE A 28 -1.69 -2.80 -3.03
N GLN A 29 -1.97 -1.71 -3.75
CA GLN A 29 -1.07 -1.17 -4.76
C GLN A 29 0.00 -0.27 -4.12
N GLN A 30 1.27 -0.51 -4.44
CA GLN A 30 2.41 0.33 -4.06
C GLN A 30 3.45 0.36 -5.19
N ASP A 31 4.31 1.37 -5.21
CA ASP A 31 5.41 1.46 -6.18
C ASP A 31 6.57 0.48 -5.85
N ASN A 32 7.58 0.45 -6.74
CA ASN A 32 8.77 -0.38 -6.58
C ASN A 32 9.93 0.30 -5.82
N ASN A 33 9.69 1.33 -5.02
CA ASN A 33 10.77 1.97 -4.26
C ASN A 33 11.46 0.93 -3.35
N LEU A 34 12.79 1.05 -3.18
CA LEU A 34 13.61 0.09 -2.42
C LEU A 34 13.08 -0.17 -1.00
N LYS A 35 12.47 0.84 -0.36
CA LYS A 35 11.85 0.69 0.97
C LYS A 35 10.58 -0.18 0.97
N HIS A 36 9.79 -0.12 -0.09
CA HIS A 36 8.55 -0.90 -0.26
C HIS A 36 8.84 -2.34 -0.67
N LYS A 37 9.94 -2.56 -1.40
CA LYS A 37 10.43 -3.89 -1.80
C LYS A 37 11.52 -4.46 -0.87
N ALA A 38 11.82 -3.80 0.25
CA ALA A 38 12.77 -4.33 1.22
C ALA A 38 12.28 -5.68 1.76
N LYS A 39 13.20 -6.62 2.00
CA LYS A 39 12.90 -7.99 2.45
C LYS A 39 11.92 -8.03 3.62
N TYR A 40 12.19 -7.22 4.65
CA TYR A 40 11.34 -7.15 5.85
C TYR A 40 9.92 -6.68 5.54
N THR A 41 9.76 -5.68 4.67
CA THR A 41 8.45 -5.15 4.24
C THR A 41 7.65 -6.24 3.51
N LEU A 42 8.28 -6.94 2.56
CA LEU A 42 7.65 -8.02 1.81
C LEU A 42 7.25 -9.20 2.70
N GLU A 43 8.12 -9.62 3.61
CA GLU A 43 7.80 -10.68 4.58
C GLU A 43 6.58 -10.32 5.44
N LEU A 44 6.46 -9.04 5.82
CA LEU A 44 5.35 -8.58 6.64
C LEU A 44 4.03 -8.53 5.87
N LEU A 45 4.04 -8.06 4.62
CA LEU A 45 2.86 -8.05 3.75
C LEU A 45 2.37 -9.47 3.49
N THR A 46 3.29 -10.40 3.18
CA THR A 46 2.97 -11.83 3.01
C THR A 46 2.41 -12.45 4.28
N LYS A 47 2.98 -12.17 5.46
CA LYS A 47 2.50 -12.69 6.74
C LYS A 47 1.07 -12.23 7.07
N ASN A 48 0.68 -11.03 6.63
CA ASN A 48 -0.66 -10.49 6.83
C ASN A 48 -1.60 -10.78 5.63
N THR A 49 -1.21 -11.66 4.71
CA THR A 49 -2.03 -12.10 3.57
C THR A 49 -2.45 -10.93 2.67
N VAL A 50 -1.64 -9.87 2.61
CA VAL A 50 -1.92 -8.70 1.78
C VAL A 50 -1.48 -8.99 0.35
N ASN A 51 -2.42 -8.97 -0.59
CA ASN A 51 -2.11 -9.08 -2.02
C ASN A 51 -1.45 -7.79 -2.52
N VAL A 52 -0.23 -7.89 -3.05
CA VAL A 52 0.49 -6.77 -3.66
C VAL A 52 0.80 -7.12 -5.12
N PRO A 53 0.18 -6.43 -6.10
CA PRO A 53 0.42 -6.71 -7.50
C PRO A 53 1.84 -6.28 -7.89
N GLU A 54 2.40 -6.93 -8.91
CA GLU A 54 3.63 -6.45 -9.53
C GLU A 54 3.39 -5.08 -10.17
N TRP A 55 4.34 -4.17 -9.95
CA TRP A 55 4.25 -2.80 -10.44
C TRP A 55 5.29 -2.59 -11.53
N GLN A 56 4.93 -1.94 -12.63
CA GLN A 56 5.91 -1.56 -13.65
C GLN A 56 6.63 -0.28 -13.20
N SER A 57 7.96 -0.27 -13.27
CA SER A 57 8.75 0.92 -12.94
C SER A 57 8.46 2.04 -13.94
N TYR A 58 8.45 3.29 -13.46
CA TYR A 58 8.14 4.50 -14.25
C TYR A 58 6.71 4.58 -14.82
N SER A 59 5.78 3.75 -14.35
CA SER A 59 4.37 3.77 -14.76
C SER A 59 3.54 4.72 -13.90
N PHE A 60 3.87 6.01 -13.94
CA PHE A 60 3.12 7.05 -13.25
C PHE A 60 1.64 7.08 -13.68
N ASP A 61 1.38 6.85 -14.99
CA ASP A 61 0.04 6.85 -15.58
C ASP A 61 -0.88 5.74 -15.05
N PHE A 62 -0.32 4.68 -14.44
CA PHE A 62 -1.11 3.60 -13.83
C PHE A 62 -1.47 3.89 -12.38
N ASN A 63 -0.88 4.92 -11.75
CA ASN A 63 -1.18 5.27 -10.38
C ASN A 63 -2.39 6.21 -10.30
N LEU A 64 -3.56 5.66 -9.94
CA LEU A 64 -4.80 6.44 -9.76
C LEU A 64 -4.65 7.60 -8.76
N LEU A 65 -3.69 7.52 -7.81
CA LEU A 65 -3.41 8.60 -6.88
C LEU A 65 -2.93 9.88 -7.57
N GLU A 66 -2.31 9.81 -8.75
CA GLU A 66 -1.81 11.01 -9.43
C GLU A 66 -2.93 11.89 -9.94
N ASN A 67 -4.01 11.29 -10.43
CA ASN A 67 -5.23 12.02 -10.78
C ASN A 67 -5.85 12.67 -9.53
N LEU A 68 -5.92 11.93 -8.41
CA LEU A 68 -6.42 12.47 -7.15
C LEU A 68 -5.58 13.65 -6.64
N TRP A 69 -4.24 13.56 -6.75
CA TRP A 69 -3.36 14.66 -6.39
C TRP A 69 -3.57 15.88 -7.28
N GLN A 70 -3.82 15.67 -8.58
CA GLN A 70 -4.13 16.76 -9.50
C GLN A 70 -5.45 17.45 -9.11
N ASP A 71 -6.49 16.68 -8.80
CA ASP A 71 -7.76 17.23 -8.35
C ASP A 71 -7.61 18.00 -7.02
N LEU A 72 -6.85 17.44 -6.06
CA LEU A 72 -6.57 18.12 -4.79
C LEU A 72 -5.84 19.45 -4.99
N LYS A 73 -4.87 19.52 -5.91
CA LYS A 73 -4.16 20.77 -6.24
C LYS A 73 -5.04 21.81 -6.93
N MET A 74 -6.15 21.41 -7.54
CA MET A 74 -7.10 22.32 -8.20
C MET A 74 -8.13 22.88 -7.23
N VAL A 75 -8.40 22.16 -6.13
CA VAL A 75 -9.37 22.54 -5.09
C VAL A 75 -8.73 23.37 -3.97
N VAL A 76 -7.41 23.27 -3.80
CA VAL A 76 -6.59 24.06 -2.86
C VAL A 76 -6.03 25.30 -3.56
#